data_AF-A0A855A1K8-F1
#
_entry.id   AF-A0A855A1K8-F1
#
_cell.length_a   1.000
_cell.length_b   1.000
_cell.length_c   1.000
_cell.angle_alpha   90.00
_cell.angle_beta   90.00
_cell.angle_gamma   90.00
#
_symmetry.space_group_name_H-M   'P 1'
#
loop_
_entity.id
_entity.type
_entity.pdbx_description
1 polymer ?
#
loop_
_entity_poly.entity_id
_entity_poly.type
_entity_poly.pdbx_seq_one_letter_code
_entity_poly.pdbx_strand_id
1 'polypeptide(L)'
;VGMSNTWGNAGSPIVTLSAGEVEDVVSEPYSSGSKTLTIDLTDATPEDNGRVVLTVKGTTAGDTLQMTYITINKSVEAPVLDRLEVAAPTIVEYELGEELNTDGMVVRAVYSDGSSKVLTAEQYTLSGFSSDKAGTKTVTVSYTENEITKTASFDVTVKEAPVVIPVDKTGLKEKLDEAKAIGPDGVTEGSYEKLQNAIQEAEGVYNDPNASQDAVNQQIQKLIGAISGLKPVLSGLEVSDPVKTEYAVGERLDTTGMTVTAQYSDGTTVTLASGQYTVSGFDSATAGEKQVTVSYTEDGVTKTAAFTVTVKESSGSSEDPGTSEDPGSSEGPGTGSSGSESGGTESGTGSGTENNNNAQTGDGMTVPIILLSLLVAASAGIAVVLGKKRRLG
;
A
#
# COMPACT_ATOMS: atom_id res chain seq x y z
N VAL A 1 40.48 77.02 15.64
CA VAL A 1 40.16 78.40 16.08
C VAL A 1 40.44 79.35 14.94
N GLY A 2 39.46 80.16 14.55
CA GLY A 2 39.63 81.22 13.55
C GLY A 2 39.98 82.54 14.20
N MET A 3 41.00 83.23 13.69
CA MET A 3 41.50 84.49 14.22
C MET A 3 41.67 85.51 13.11
N SER A 4 41.42 86.78 13.41
CA SER A 4 41.51 87.86 12.43
C SER A 4 42.26 89.08 12.97
N ASN A 5 43.06 89.68 12.09
CA ASN A 5 43.70 90.98 12.28
C ASN A 5 43.03 91.98 11.33
N THR A 6 41.89 92.53 11.76
CA THR A 6 41.00 93.35 10.92
C THR A 6 41.40 94.81 10.81
N TRP A 7 42.32 95.31 11.64
CA TRP A 7 42.63 96.75 11.70
C TRP A 7 43.96 97.15 11.04
N GLY A 8 44.68 96.21 10.42
CA GLY A 8 45.89 96.52 9.67
C GLY A 8 47.02 97.11 10.52
N ASN A 9 46.99 96.88 11.85
CA ASN A 9 48.07 97.30 12.73
C ASN A 9 49.34 96.56 12.30
N ALA A 10 50.40 97.32 12.01
CA ALA A 10 51.64 96.86 11.36
C ALA A 10 52.44 95.80 12.14
N GLY A 11 51.93 95.32 13.27
CA GLY A 11 52.62 94.46 14.24
C GLY A 11 52.84 93.00 13.84
N SER A 12 52.30 92.54 12.70
CA SER A 12 52.48 91.17 12.17
C SER A 12 52.47 90.07 13.25
N PRO A 13 51.37 89.94 14.02
CA PRO A 13 51.31 89.03 15.17
C PRO A 13 51.63 87.59 14.80
N ILE A 14 52.32 86.90 15.71
CA ILE A 14 52.42 85.45 15.75
C ILE A 14 51.41 84.98 16.79
N VAL A 15 50.61 83.99 16.40
CA VAL A 15 49.62 83.37 17.28
C VAL A 15 50.08 81.97 17.62
N THR A 16 50.09 81.65 18.91
CA THR A 16 50.23 80.27 19.39
C THR A 16 48.91 79.78 19.93
N LEU A 17 48.48 78.60 19.46
CA LEU A 17 47.35 77.84 19.99
C LEU A 17 47.91 76.63 20.75
N SER A 18 47.58 76.52 22.04
CA SER A 18 48.04 75.42 22.90
C SER A 18 46.90 74.75 23.66
N ALA A 19 47.10 73.47 24.01
CA ALA A 19 46.13 72.66 24.74
C ALA A 19 46.83 71.62 25.64
N GLY A 20 46.98 71.92 26.92
CA GLY A 20 47.61 71.02 27.89
C GLY A 20 49.04 70.63 27.48
N GLU A 21 49.31 69.32 27.40
CA GLU A 21 50.62 68.76 26.99
C GLU A 21 50.75 68.50 25.47
N VAL A 22 49.74 68.85 24.67
CA VAL A 22 49.81 68.75 23.20
C VAL A 22 50.80 69.77 22.64
N GLU A 23 51.54 69.41 21.59
CA GLU A 23 52.45 70.31 20.89
C GLU A 23 51.73 71.58 20.38
N ASP A 24 52.32 72.73 20.70
CA ASP A 24 51.80 74.05 20.36
C ASP A 24 51.73 74.25 18.83
N VAL A 25 50.60 74.78 18.35
CA VAL A 25 50.44 75.17 16.95
C VAL A 25 50.72 76.66 16.81
N VAL A 26 51.80 77.01 16.11
CA VAL A 26 52.26 78.39 15.93
C VAL A 26 51.96 78.87 14.51
N SER A 27 51.36 80.05 14.37
CA SER A 27 51.13 80.67 13.07
C SER A 27 52.39 81.32 12.52
N GLU A 28 52.51 81.38 11.19
CA GLU A 28 53.38 82.38 10.56
C GLU A 28 52.91 83.81 10.89
N PRO A 29 53.80 84.82 10.90
CA PRO A 29 53.40 86.21 11.10
C PRO A 29 52.50 86.71 9.96
N TYR A 30 51.48 87.51 10.28
CA TYR A 30 50.54 88.03 9.27
C TYR A 30 50.09 89.48 9.55
N SER A 31 50.19 90.34 8.54
CA SER A 31 49.91 91.78 8.67
C SER A 31 48.44 92.17 8.44
N SER A 32 47.65 91.30 7.81
CA SER A 32 46.20 91.49 7.60
C SER A 32 45.50 90.17 7.29
N GLY A 33 44.18 90.12 7.46
CA GLY A 33 43.34 88.98 7.11
C GLY A 33 43.08 88.00 8.26
N SER A 34 42.54 86.83 7.93
CA SER A 34 42.17 85.79 8.90
C SER A 34 43.03 84.53 8.73
N LYS A 35 43.36 83.89 9.85
CA LYS A 35 44.06 82.60 9.92
C LYS A 35 43.22 81.61 10.72
N THR A 36 43.27 80.35 10.31
CA THR A 36 42.66 79.25 11.03
C THR A 36 43.77 78.35 11.55
N LEU A 37 43.82 78.18 12.87
CA LEU A 37 44.70 77.21 13.53
C LEU A 37 43.89 76.01 13.98
N THR A 38 44.42 74.81 13.73
CA THR A 38 43.81 73.53 14.11
C THR A 38 44.77 72.78 15.01
N ILE A 39 44.28 72.31 16.15
CA ILE A 39 45.04 71.49 17.11
C ILE A 39 44.25 70.19 17.34
N ASP A 40 44.94 69.06 17.35
CA ASP A 40 44.36 67.77 17.71
C ASP A 40 44.38 67.63 19.24
N LEU A 41 43.23 67.31 19.83
CA LEU A 41 43.08 67.20 21.28
C LEU A 41 43.10 65.75 21.77
N THR A 42 43.38 64.78 20.89
CA THR A 42 43.37 63.34 21.23
C THR A 42 44.25 63.01 22.43
N ASP A 43 45.43 63.64 22.51
CA ASP A 43 46.41 63.44 23.60
C ASP A 43 46.38 64.55 24.67
N ALA A 44 45.38 65.44 24.64
CA ALA A 44 45.30 66.52 25.62
C ALA A 44 44.90 65.98 26.99
N THR A 45 45.69 66.33 28.03
CA THR A 45 45.39 66.02 29.43
C THR A 45 44.30 66.96 29.97
N PRO A 46 43.12 66.45 30.38
CA PRO A 46 42.07 67.29 30.97
C PRO A 46 42.43 67.74 32.39
N GLU A 47 41.91 68.89 32.82
CA GLU A 47 41.94 69.30 34.23
C GLU A 47 41.06 68.38 35.10
N ASP A 48 41.14 68.50 36.44
CA ASP A 48 40.38 67.71 37.43
C ASP A 48 38.84 67.72 37.21
N ASN A 49 38.32 68.68 36.46
CA ASN A 49 36.91 68.83 36.11
C ASN A 49 36.55 68.32 34.69
N GLY A 50 37.49 67.67 34.00
CA GLY A 50 37.34 67.15 32.64
C GLY A 50 37.41 68.21 31.52
N ARG A 51 37.78 69.46 31.81
CA ARG A 51 37.95 70.51 30.80
C ARG A 51 39.34 70.48 30.19
N VAL A 52 39.41 70.68 28.87
CA VAL A 52 40.65 71.02 28.17
C VAL A 52 40.68 72.54 27.99
N VAL A 53 41.74 73.19 28.47
CA VAL A 53 41.93 74.63 28.32
C VAL A 53 42.69 74.93 27.03
N LEU A 54 42.02 75.62 26.12
CA LEU A 54 42.63 76.17 24.91
C LEU A 54 43.20 77.55 25.21
N THR A 55 44.51 77.70 25.08
CA THR A 55 45.16 79.00 25.25
C THR A 55 45.56 79.56 23.90
N VAL A 56 45.22 80.83 23.67
CA VAL A 56 45.58 81.59 22.47
C VAL A 56 46.42 82.78 22.91
N LYS A 57 47.68 82.86 22.45
CA LYS A 57 48.59 83.98 22.76
C LYS A 57 49.04 84.66 21.49
N GLY A 58 49.02 86.00 21.49
CA GLY A 58 49.61 86.85 20.46
C GLY A 58 50.89 87.52 20.94
N THR A 59 51.80 87.84 20.01
CA THR A 59 53.11 88.45 20.34
C THR A 59 53.15 89.97 20.44
N THR A 60 52.08 90.70 20.07
CA THR A 60 52.10 92.18 20.04
C THR A 60 51.44 92.80 21.26
N ALA A 61 52.23 93.56 22.05
CA ALA A 61 51.71 94.36 23.16
C ALA A 61 51.04 95.63 22.63
N GLY A 62 49.73 95.77 22.88
CA GLY A 62 48.96 96.99 22.54
C GLY A 62 47.99 96.84 21.36
N ASP A 63 48.00 95.73 20.63
CA ASP A 63 47.09 95.46 19.50
C ASP A 63 46.00 94.44 19.86
N THR A 64 44.80 94.60 19.29
CA THR A 64 43.67 93.70 19.53
C THR A 64 43.64 92.57 18.49
N LEU A 65 43.83 91.32 18.93
CA LEU A 65 43.50 90.13 18.14
C LEU A 65 42.04 89.75 18.37
N GLN A 66 41.28 89.56 17.29
CA GLN A 66 39.90 89.10 17.38
C GLN A 66 39.81 87.60 17.08
N MET A 67 39.30 86.82 18.03
CA MET A 67 38.89 85.44 17.78
C MET A 67 37.52 85.45 17.12
N THR A 68 37.42 84.90 15.91
CA THR A 68 36.20 84.95 15.10
C THR A 68 35.31 83.74 15.35
N TYR A 69 35.88 82.55 15.49
CA TYR A 69 35.12 81.32 15.76
C TYR A 69 35.96 80.24 16.45
N ILE A 70 35.28 79.38 17.20
CA ILE A 70 35.80 78.09 17.67
C ILE A 70 34.88 77.01 17.12
N THR A 71 35.47 76.01 16.48
CA THR A 71 34.76 74.81 16.04
C THR A 71 35.38 73.62 16.75
N ILE A 72 34.56 72.85 17.47
CA ILE A 72 34.97 71.61 18.13
C ILE A 72 34.33 70.48 17.35
N ASN A 73 35.16 69.70 16.65
CA ASN A 73 34.72 68.49 15.98
C ASN A 73 35.02 67.31 16.90
N LYS A 74 34.00 66.51 17.22
CA LYS A 74 34.21 65.23 17.89
C LYS A 74 34.69 64.24 16.83
N SER A 75 35.92 63.74 16.97
CA SER A 75 36.33 62.54 16.25
C SER A 75 35.51 61.38 16.81
N VAL A 76 34.67 60.78 15.98
CA VAL A 76 34.00 59.51 16.32
C VAL A 76 34.76 58.41 15.62
N GLU A 77 35.21 57.42 16.39
CA GLU A 77 35.84 56.23 15.84
C GLU A 77 34.85 55.54 14.87
N ALA A 78 35.35 55.08 13.72
CA ALA A 78 34.49 54.45 12.73
C ALA A 78 33.90 53.14 13.29
N PRO A 79 32.61 52.87 13.06
CA PRO A 79 31.99 51.64 13.54
C PRO A 79 32.68 50.40 12.95
N VAL A 80 32.96 49.43 13.80
CA VAL A 80 33.70 48.21 13.46
C VAL A 80 32.71 47.04 13.36
N LEU A 81 32.87 46.16 12.37
CA LEU A 81 32.01 44.99 12.19
C LEU A 81 32.09 44.05 13.43
N ASP A 82 30.98 43.90 14.14
CA ASP A 82 30.89 43.13 15.37
C ASP A 82 30.42 41.68 15.13
N ARG A 83 29.29 41.50 14.45
CA ARG A 83 28.72 40.17 14.14
C ARG A 83 27.80 40.16 12.92
N LEU A 84 27.44 38.95 12.49
CA LEU A 84 26.34 38.72 11.55
C LEU A 84 25.12 38.17 12.29
N GLU A 85 23.94 38.65 11.88
CA GLU A 85 22.65 38.09 12.26
C GLU A 85 21.99 37.56 10.99
N VAL A 86 21.65 36.27 10.98
CA VAL A 86 21.07 35.58 9.82
C VAL A 86 19.70 35.05 10.20
N ALA A 87 18.69 35.46 9.45
CA ALA A 87 17.40 34.79 9.41
C ALA A 87 17.43 33.75 8.29
N ALA A 88 17.12 32.49 8.62
CA ALA A 88 17.09 31.39 7.67
C ALA A 88 16.11 31.65 6.51
N PRO A 89 16.32 31.05 5.33
CA PRO A 89 15.39 31.14 4.21
C PRO A 89 14.04 30.51 4.53
N THR A 90 13.04 30.79 3.69
CA THR A 90 11.69 30.22 3.82
C THR A 90 11.66 28.71 3.63
N ILE A 91 12.55 28.17 2.80
CA ILE A 91 12.69 26.73 2.53
C ILE A 91 13.93 26.22 3.26
N VAL A 92 13.69 25.35 4.25
CA VAL A 92 14.74 24.69 5.03
C VAL A 92 14.69 23.17 4.89
N GLU A 93 13.84 22.64 4.01
CA GLU A 93 13.73 21.21 3.69
C GLU A 93 13.92 20.99 2.19
N TYR A 94 14.74 20.00 1.82
CA TYR A 94 15.16 19.72 0.45
C TYR A 94 15.11 18.22 0.15
N GLU A 95 14.96 17.85 -1.11
CA GLU A 95 15.18 16.49 -1.64
C GLU A 95 16.63 16.32 -2.14
N LEU A 96 17.05 15.07 -2.40
CA LEU A 96 18.39 14.78 -2.91
C LEU A 96 18.62 15.43 -4.27
N GLY A 97 19.75 16.14 -4.42
CA GLY A 97 20.15 16.82 -5.65
C GLY A 97 19.55 18.20 -5.88
N GLU A 98 18.68 18.71 -4.99
CA GLU A 98 18.16 20.08 -5.08
C GLU A 98 19.22 21.13 -4.75
N GLU A 99 19.10 22.32 -5.34
CA GLU A 99 19.96 23.48 -5.05
C GLU A 99 19.41 24.30 -3.87
N LEU A 100 20.30 25.00 -3.17
CA LEU A 100 19.92 25.84 -2.02
C LEU A 100 19.04 27.01 -2.50
N ASN A 101 17.83 27.10 -1.95
CA ASN A 101 16.96 28.25 -2.14
C ASN A 101 17.21 29.29 -1.02
N THR A 102 17.53 30.53 -1.41
CA THR A 102 17.84 31.62 -0.47
C THR A 102 16.69 32.63 -0.31
N ASP A 103 15.53 32.36 -0.90
CA ASP A 103 14.37 33.24 -0.87
C ASP A 103 13.86 33.43 0.57
N GLY A 104 13.71 34.70 0.94
CA GLY A 104 13.32 35.13 2.27
C GLY A 104 14.45 35.08 3.32
N MET A 105 15.66 34.68 2.94
CA MET A 105 16.83 34.83 3.81
C MET A 105 17.16 36.32 4.01
N VAL A 106 17.48 36.71 5.25
CA VAL A 106 17.90 38.08 5.58
C VAL A 106 19.22 38.02 6.34
N VAL A 107 20.24 38.70 5.80
CA VAL A 107 21.57 38.80 6.43
C VAL A 107 21.80 40.24 6.86
N ARG A 108 22.11 40.44 8.15
CA ARG A 108 22.36 41.76 8.75
C ARG A 108 23.74 41.80 9.40
N ALA A 109 24.56 42.75 8.98
CA ALA A 109 25.79 43.11 9.68
C ALA A 109 25.46 44.05 10.84
N VAL A 110 26.00 43.75 12.02
CA VAL A 110 25.87 44.58 13.22
C VAL A 110 27.25 45.11 13.60
N TYR A 111 27.32 46.39 13.95
CA TYR A 111 28.54 47.11 14.23
C TYR A 111 28.73 47.42 15.72
N SER A 112 29.94 47.80 16.12
CA SER A 112 30.33 48.11 17.50
C SER A 112 29.56 49.28 18.12
N ASP A 113 29.04 50.20 17.31
CA ASP A 113 28.19 51.32 17.74
C ASP A 113 26.70 50.95 17.88
N GLY A 114 26.34 49.69 17.60
CA GLY A 114 24.98 49.17 17.62
C GLY A 114 24.18 49.45 16.34
N SER A 115 24.76 50.14 15.36
CA SER A 115 24.15 50.29 14.04
C SER A 115 24.13 48.96 13.29
N SER A 116 23.31 48.88 12.23
CA SER A 116 23.24 47.68 11.41
C SER A 116 22.94 47.97 9.94
N LYS A 117 23.35 47.05 9.08
CA LYS A 117 23.22 47.11 7.62
C LYS A 117 22.71 45.78 7.10
N VAL A 118 21.60 45.81 6.35
CA VAL A 118 21.12 44.65 5.61
C VAL A 118 22.02 44.44 4.40
N LEU A 119 22.53 43.22 4.24
CA LEU A 119 23.43 42.87 3.16
C LEU A 119 22.67 42.35 1.95
N THR A 120 23.15 42.67 0.75
CA THR A 120 22.70 42.06 -0.50
C THR A 120 23.46 40.76 -0.78
N ALA A 121 22.90 39.89 -1.62
CA ALA A 121 23.49 38.58 -1.94
C ALA A 121 24.90 38.64 -2.54
N GLU A 122 25.29 39.79 -3.11
CA GLU A 122 26.62 40.02 -3.68
C GLU A 122 27.68 40.37 -2.61
N GLN A 123 27.24 40.74 -1.41
CA GLN A 123 28.13 41.22 -0.35
C GLN A 123 28.65 40.09 0.55
N TYR A 124 27.93 38.98 0.66
CA TYR A 124 28.31 37.83 1.47
C TYR A 124 28.52 36.59 0.61
N THR A 125 29.17 35.59 1.19
CA THR A 125 29.32 34.26 0.57
C THR A 125 28.57 33.20 1.36
N LEU A 126 28.06 32.20 0.65
CA LEU A 126 27.43 31.01 1.23
C LEU A 126 28.28 29.78 0.95
N SER A 127 28.40 28.89 1.94
CA SER A 127 29.15 27.64 1.81
C SER A 127 28.57 26.54 2.72
N GLY A 128 28.96 25.28 2.48
CA GLY A 128 28.61 24.15 3.34
C GLY A 128 27.36 23.35 2.94
N PHE A 129 26.52 23.86 2.04
CA PHE A 129 25.37 23.12 1.53
C PHE A 129 25.78 22.05 0.50
N SER A 130 25.27 20.82 0.66
CA SER A 130 25.30 19.74 -0.33
C SER A 130 24.07 18.86 -0.11
N SER A 131 23.36 18.56 -1.20
CA SER A 131 22.17 17.69 -1.23
C SER A 131 22.47 16.28 -1.75
N ASP A 132 23.75 15.89 -1.84
CA ASP A 132 24.15 14.55 -2.32
C ASP A 132 23.79 13.43 -1.35
N LYS A 133 23.59 13.78 -0.08
CA LYS A 133 23.22 12.86 0.99
C LYS A 133 22.18 13.51 1.87
N ALA A 134 21.25 12.72 2.37
CA ALA A 134 20.26 13.18 3.33
C ALA A 134 20.89 13.62 4.68
N GLY A 135 20.05 14.20 5.53
CA GLY A 135 20.38 14.67 6.87
C GLY A 135 20.52 16.19 6.97
N THR A 136 20.79 16.66 8.18
CA THR A 136 20.99 18.08 8.47
C THR A 136 22.27 18.61 7.81
N LYS A 137 22.16 19.74 7.12
CA LYS A 137 23.26 20.47 6.47
C LYS A 137 23.36 21.85 7.08
N THR A 138 24.57 22.24 7.46
CA THR A 138 24.84 23.58 7.97
C THR A 138 25.33 24.47 6.85
N VAL A 139 24.61 25.57 6.61
CA VAL A 139 24.99 26.60 5.65
C VAL A 139 25.69 27.73 6.41
N THR A 140 26.90 28.07 5.98
CA THR A 140 27.69 29.16 6.58
C THR A 140 27.61 30.40 5.70
N VAL A 141 27.19 31.50 6.30
CA VAL A 141 27.21 32.85 5.74
C VAL A 141 28.47 33.55 6.20
N SER A 142 29.23 34.14 5.28
CA SER A 142 30.46 34.88 5.59
C SER A 142 30.44 36.27 4.97
N TYR A 143 30.82 37.29 5.75
CA TYR A 143 30.93 38.67 5.32
C TYR A 143 32.25 39.28 5.80
N THR A 144 32.93 40.01 4.91
CA THR A 144 34.20 40.68 5.21
C THR A 144 34.09 42.17 4.90
N GLU A 145 34.40 43.02 5.87
CA GLU A 145 34.48 44.47 5.71
C GLU A 145 35.69 45.00 6.47
N ASN A 146 36.51 45.85 5.82
CA ASN A 146 37.76 46.39 6.38
C ASN A 146 38.67 45.31 7.00
N GLU A 147 38.90 44.22 6.26
CA GLU A 147 39.71 43.06 6.66
C GLU A 147 39.16 42.23 7.84
N ILE A 148 38.01 42.61 8.41
CA ILE A 148 37.34 41.87 9.47
C ILE A 148 36.30 40.95 8.85
N THR A 149 36.41 39.64 9.11
CA THR A 149 35.44 38.64 8.65
C THR A 149 34.59 38.15 9.81
N LYS A 150 33.27 38.11 9.60
CA LYS A 150 32.32 37.50 10.53
C LYS A 150 31.51 36.44 9.81
N THR A 151 31.16 35.40 10.55
CA THR A 151 30.33 34.30 10.04
C THR A 151 29.13 34.08 10.94
N ALA A 152 28.08 33.55 10.35
CA ALA A 152 26.90 33.02 11.02
C ALA A 152 26.39 31.82 10.22
N SER A 153 25.60 30.96 10.83
CA SER A 153 25.13 29.74 10.18
C SER A 153 23.68 29.46 10.49
N PHE A 154 23.05 28.72 9.59
CA PHE A 154 21.73 28.13 9.78
C PHE A 154 21.74 26.70 9.25
N ASP A 155 20.82 25.89 9.74
CA ASP A 155 20.68 24.51 9.32
C ASP A 155 19.49 24.33 8.37
N VAL A 156 19.65 23.42 7.41
CA VAL A 156 18.60 22.92 6.53
C VAL A 156 18.60 21.39 6.57
N THR A 157 17.52 20.74 6.17
CA THR A 157 17.37 19.29 6.19
C THR A 157 17.18 18.76 4.77
N VAL A 158 18.04 17.83 4.37
CA VAL A 158 17.85 17.06 3.13
C VAL A 158 17.16 15.75 3.51
N LYS A 159 16.00 15.48 2.91
CA LYS A 159 15.17 14.31 3.21
C LYS A 159 15.86 13.03 2.76
N GLU A 160 15.68 11.97 3.55
CA GLU A 160 16.07 10.63 3.13
C GLU A 160 15.10 10.14 2.07
N ALA A 161 15.65 9.56 0.98
CA ALA A 161 14.84 8.85 0.03
C ALA A 161 14.16 7.66 0.74
N PRO A 162 12.87 7.37 0.46
CA PRO A 162 12.18 6.25 1.08
C PRO A 162 12.90 4.94 0.72
N VAL A 163 13.24 4.15 1.75
CA VAL A 163 13.88 2.84 1.57
C VAL A 163 12.86 1.88 1.00
N VAL A 164 13.03 1.49 -0.28
CA VAL A 164 12.23 0.43 -0.90
C VAL A 164 12.84 -0.92 -0.49
N ILE A 165 12.17 -1.64 0.41
CA ILE A 165 12.55 -3.01 0.74
C ILE A 165 12.12 -3.89 -0.45
N PRO A 166 13.03 -4.65 -1.08
CA PRO A 166 12.65 -5.51 -2.20
C PRO A 166 11.69 -6.60 -1.72
N VAL A 167 10.58 -6.77 -2.44
CA VAL A 167 9.56 -7.79 -2.16
C VAL A 167 9.96 -9.11 -2.80
N ASP A 168 9.88 -10.21 -2.04
CA ASP A 168 10.19 -11.55 -2.55
C ASP A 168 8.97 -12.13 -3.28
N LYS A 169 9.14 -12.36 -4.58
CA LYS A 169 8.11 -12.91 -5.48
C LYS A 169 8.38 -14.35 -5.93
N THR A 170 9.41 -14.99 -5.37
CA THR A 170 9.85 -16.33 -5.81
C THR A 170 8.73 -17.36 -5.65
N GLY A 171 8.09 -17.41 -4.49
CA GLY A 171 6.98 -18.34 -4.25
C GLY A 171 5.74 -18.08 -5.13
N LEU A 172 5.47 -16.82 -5.48
CA LEU A 172 4.38 -16.48 -6.41
C LEU A 172 4.70 -16.96 -7.82
N LYS A 173 5.95 -16.81 -8.28
CA LYS A 173 6.38 -17.34 -9.58
C LYS A 173 6.23 -18.86 -9.66
N GLU A 174 6.70 -19.59 -8.67
CA GLU A 174 6.59 -21.05 -8.64
C GLU A 174 5.13 -21.51 -8.73
N LYS A 175 4.22 -20.87 -7.99
CA LYS A 175 2.79 -21.22 -8.05
C LYS A 175 2.11 -20.78 -9.34
N LEU A 176 2.52 -19.68 -9.95
CA LEU A 176 2.06 -19.31 -11.30
C LEU A 176 2.48 -20.35 -12.33
N ASP A 177 3.71 -20.83 -12.26
CA ASP A 177 4.21 -21.85 -13.20
C ASP A 177 3.44 -23.18 -13.03
N GLU A 178 3.18 -23.61 -11.79
CA GLU A 178 2.33 -24.77 -11.48
C GLU A 178 0.90 -24.60 -12.02
N ALA A 179 0.25 -23.47 -11.71
CA ALA A 179 -1.11 -23.18 -12.12
C ALA A 179 -1.26 -23.16 -13.66
N LYS A 180 -0.31 -22.55 -14.37
CA LYS A 180 -0.31 -22.47 -15.84
C LYS A 180 -0.05 -23.80 -16.54
N ALA A 181 0.58 -24.75 -15.86
CA ALA A 181 0.78 -26.09 -16.40
C ALA A 181 -0.53 -26.90 -16.44
N ILE A 182 -1.57 -26.46 -15.73
CA ILE A 182 -2.88 -27.11 -15.71
C ILE A 182 -3.67 -26.67 -16.96
N GLY A 183 -3.98 -27.65 -17.80
CA GLY A 183 -4.85 -27.46 -18.96
C GLY A 183 -6.34 -27.56 -18.62
N PRO A 184 -7.23 -27.23 -19.57
CA PRO A 184 -8.68 -27.37 -19.42
C PRO A 184 -9.15 -28.83 -19.46
N ASP A 185 -8.32 -29.75 -19.98
CA ASP A 185 -8.72 -31.13 -20.21
C ASP A 185 -8.97 -31.87 -18.90
N GLY A 186 -10.14 -32.50 -18.80
CA GLY A 186 -10.50 -33.32 -17.64
C GLY A 186 -10.88 -32.52 -16.39
N VAL A 187 -11.07 -31.21 -16.48
CA VAL A 187 -11.64 -30.39 -15.40
C VAL A 187 -12.91 -29.68 -15.86
N THR A 188 -13.83 -29.42 -14.93
CA THR A 188 -15.08 -28.70 -15.26
C THR A 188 -14.76 -27.26 -15.65
N GLU A 189 -15.50 -26.74 -16.64
CA GLU A 189 -15.33 -25.37 -17.16
C GLU A 189 -15.34 -24.32 -16.04
N GLY A 190 -16.33 -24.39 -15.13
CA GLY A 190 -16.47 -23.43 -14.04
C GLY A 190 -15.36 -23.51 -12.98
N SER A 191 -14.72 -24.67 -12.79
CA SER A 191 -13.55 -24.77 -11.91
C SER A 191 -12.27 -24.26 -12.58
N TYR A 192 -12.14 -24.48 -13.88
CA TYR A 192 -11.01 -24.01 -14.68
C TYR A 192 -11.02 -22.49 -14.87
N GLU A 193 -12.21 -21.88 -15.07
CA GLU A 193 -12.36 -20.42 -15.14
C GLU A 193 -11.89 -19.73 -13.85
N LYS A 194 -12.19 -20.30 -12.68
CA LYS A 194 -11.69 -19.79 -11.39
C LYS A 194 -10.17 -19.84 -11.30
N LEU A 195 -9.54 -20.89 -11.82
CA LEU A 195 -8.08 -20.98 -11.92
C LEU A 195 -7.52 -19.90 -12.84
N GLN A 196 -8.09 -19.71 -14.03
CA GLN A 196 -7.65 -18.69 -14.97
C GLN A 196 -7.75 -17.27 -14.38
N ASN A 197 -8.85 -16.95 -13.69
CA ASN A 197 -9.02 -15.68 -13.01
C ASN A 197 -7.96 -15.49 -11.91
N ALA A 198 -7.68 -16.52 -11.11
CA ALA A 198 -6.63 -16.47 -10.10
C ALA A 198 -5.22 -16.31 -10.70
N ILE A 199 -4.94 -16.91 -11.86
CA ILE A 199 -3.69 -16.72 -12.61
C ILE A 199 -3.56 -15.27 -13.08
N GLN A 200 -4.63 -14.70 -13.65
CA GLN A 200 -4.61 -13.31 -14.13
C GLN A 200 -4.34 -12.32 -13.00
N GLU A 201 -5.03 -12.46 -11.86
CA GLU A 201 -4.78 -11.63 -10.67
C GLU A 201 -3.32 -11.80 -10.17
N ALA A 202 -2.80 -13.03 -10.22
CA ALA A 202 -1.42 -13.35 -9.86
C ALA A 202 -0.37 -12.70 -10.74
N GLU A 203 -0.58 -12.67 -12.05
CA GLU A 203 0.31 -11.97 -12.97
C GLU A 203 0.30 -10.46 -12.73
N GLY A 204 -0.86 -9.90 -12.38
CA GLY A 204 -0.96 -8.49 -11.99
C GLY A 204 -0.04 -8.13 -10.83
N VAL A 205 -0.14 -8.87 -9.72
CA VAL A 205 0.72 -8.68 -8.53
C VAL A 205 2.20 -9.00 -8.83
N TYR A 206 2.45 -10.03 -9.65
CA TYR A 206 3.82 -10.39 -10.02
C TYR A 206 4.53 -9.29 -10.82
N ASN A 207 3.83 -8.63 -11.73
CA ASN A 207 4.40 -7.58 -12.59
C ASN A 207 4.40 -6.18 -11.96
N ASP A 208 3.65 -5.95 -10.87
CA ASP A 208 3.63 -4.64 -10.21
C ASP A 208 4.93 -4.38 -9.42
N PRO A 209 5.75 -3.37 -9.80
CA PRO A 209 6.99 -3.04 -9.09
C PRO A 209 6.77 -2.54 -7.66
N ASN A 210 5.55 -2.13 -7.32
CA ASN A 210 5.17 -1.59 -6.01
C ASN A 210 4.29 -2.56 -5.20
N ALA A 211 4.12 -3.81 -5.65
CA ALA A 211 3.35 -4.81 -4.92
C ALA A 211 3.91 -5.01 -3.50
N SER A 212 3.04 -5.05 -2.48
CA SER A 212 3.44 -5.38 -1.12
C SER A 212 3.63 -6.88 -0.93
N GLN A 213 4.41 -7.28 0.09
CA GLN A 213 4.57 -8.70 0.43
C GLN A 213 3.23 -9.36 0.80
N ASP A 214 2.32 -8.61 1.42
CA ASP A 214 0.97 -9.11 1.73
C ASP A 214 0.16 -9.37 0.47
N ALA A 215 0.25 -8.51 -0.55
CA ALA A 215 -0.40 -8.75 -1.84
C ALA A 215 0.15 -10.03 -2.50
N VAL A 216 1.47 -10.24 -2.47
CA VAL A 216 2.11 -11.46 -2.97
C VAL A 216 1.60 -12.69 -2.21
N ASN A 217 1.58 -12.65 -0.88
CA ASN A 217 1.15 -13.77 -0.04
C ASN A 217 -0.33 -14.12 -0.24
N GLN A 218 -1.21 -13.11 -0.30
CA GLN A 218 -2.64 -13.32 -0.58
C GLN A 218 -2.85 -14.03 -1.91
N GLN A 219 -2.07 -13.64 -2.92
CA GLN A 219 -2.22 -14.18 -4.26
C GLN A 219 -1.70 -15.62 -4.39
N ILE A 220 -0.64 -15.96 -3.65
CA ILE A 220 -0.21 -17.36 -3.49
C ILE A 220 -1.36 -18.20 -2.89
N GLN A 221 -2.04 -17.71 -1.84
CA GLN A 221 -3.16 -18.44 -1.23
C GLN A 221 -4.35 -18.59 -2.18
N LYS A 222 -4.67 -17.56 -2.97
CA LYS A 222 -5.71 -17.64 -4.00
C LYS A 222 -5.38 -18.69 -5.06
N LEU A 223 -4.14 -18.75 -5.54
CA LEU A 223 -3.71 -19.78 -6.49
C LEU A 223 -3.82 -21.18 -5.90
N ILE A 224 -3.35 -21.39 -4.66
CA ILE A 224 -3.49 -22.68 -3.96
C ILE A 224 -4.97 -23.08 -3.85
N GLY A 225 -5.83 -22.13 -3.46
CA GLY A 225 -7.28 -22.35 -3.37
C GLY A 225 -7.91 -22.69 -4.72
N ALA A 226 -7.49 -22.04 -5.80
CA ALA A 226 -8.01 -22.30 -7.13
C ALA A 226 -7.54 -23.67 -7.68
N ILE A 227 -6.28 -24.04 -7.48
CA ILE A 227 -5.74 -25.35 -7.87
C ILE A 227 -6.44 -26.48 -7.10
N SER A 228 -6.56 -26.35 -5.77
CA SER A 228 -7.26 -27.35 -4.94
C SER A 228 -8.78 -27.39 -5.17
N GLY A 229 -9.36 -26.32 -5.71
CA GLY A 229 -10.77 -26.21 -6.06
C GLY A 229 -11.14 -26.72 -7.46
N LEU A 230 -10.17 -27.26 -8.22
CA LEU A 230 -10.45 -27.90 -9.49
C LEU A 230 -11.35 -29.12 -9.31
N LYS A 231 -12.32 -29.28 -10.21
CA LYS A 231 -13.25 -30.41 -10.19
C LYS A 231 -13.09 -31.25 -11.45
N PRO A 232 -13.01 -32.59 -11.34
CA PRO A 232 -12.91 -33.46 -12.50
C PRO A 232 -14.24 -33.52 -13.26
N VAL A 233 -14.19 -33.91 -14.53
CA VAL A 233 -15.38 -34.05 -15.39
C VAL A 233 -15.94 -35.46 -15.27
N LEU A 234 -17.27 -35.58 -15.23
CA LEU A 234 -17.95 -36.87 -15.31
C LEU A 234 -17.57 -37.62 -16.61
N SER A 235 -16.83 -38.71 -16.47
CA SER A 235 -16.28 -39.48 -17.60
C SER A 235 -17.14 -40.69 -17.95
N GLY A 236 -17.77 -41.33 -16.97
CA GLY A 236 -18.56 -42.55 -17.15
C GLY A 236 -19.58 -42.83 -16.05
N LEU A 237 -20.39 -43.85 -16.29
CA LEU A 237 -21.36 -44.39 -15.33
C LEU A 237 -21.28 -45.92 -15.38
N GLU A 238 -21.13 -46.55 -14.23
CA GLU A 238 -21.15 -48.00 -14.06
C GLU A 238 -22.39 -48.40 -13.24
N VAL A 239 -23.04 -49.49 -13.64
CA VAL A 239 -24.26 -49.99 -12.99
C VAL A 239 -24.12 -51.49 -12.82
N SER A 240 -24.38 -51.98 -11.61
CA SER A 240 -24.50 -53.42 -11.35
C SER A 240 -25.92 -53.92 -11.64
N ASP A 241 -26.08 -55.22 -11.86
CA ASP A 241 -27.41 -55.81 -11.94
C ASP A 241 -28.13 -55.71 -10.57
N PRO A 242 -29.46 -55.51 -10.55
CA PRO A 242 -30.26 -55.68 -9.32
C PRO A 242 -30.31 -57.14 -8.91
N VAL A 243 -30.70 -57.40 -7.65
CA VAL A 243 -30.85 -58.79 -7.14
C VAL A 243 -31.95 -59.53 -7.89
N LYS A 244 -33.02 -58.83 -8.27
CA LYS A 244 -34.13 -59.41 -9.03
C LYS A 244 -33.98 -59.10 -10.52
N THR A 245 -33.74 -60.14 -11.31
CA THR A 245 -33.55 -60.05 -12.77
C THR A 245 -34.67 -60.72 -13.57
N GLU A 246 -35.65 -61.35 -12.92
CA GLU A 246 -36.79 -62.00 -13.57
C GLU A 246 -38.12 -61.45 -13.03
N TYR A 247 -39.07 -61.15 -13.92
CA TYR A 247 -40.33 -60.48 -13.63
C TYR A 247 -41.51 -61.17 -14.32
N ALA A 248 -42.72 -61.10 -13.75
CA ALA A 248 -43.94 -61.47 -14.47
C ALA A 248 -44.47 -60.32 -15.34
N VAL A 249 -45.29 -60.63 -16.35
CA VAL A 249 -46.00 -59.60 -17.14
C VAL A 249 -46.81 -58.68 -16.22
N GLY A 250 -46.61 -57.37 -16.34
CA GLY A 250 -47.25 -56.32 -15.53
C GLY A 250 -46.56 -56.02 -14.19
N GLU A 251 -45.49 -56.73 -13.83
CA GLU A 251 -44.75 -56.47 -12.58
C GLU A 251 -43.93 -55.17 -12.67
N ARG A 252 -43.73 -54.50 -11.53
CA ARG A 252 -42.91 -53.27 -11.44
C ARG A 252 -41.43 -53.63 -11.24
N LEU A 253 -40.53 -52.81 -11.78
CA LEU A 253 -39.08 -52.96 -11.60
C LEU A 253 -38.70 -52.86 -10.11
N ASP A 254 -37.89 -53.80 -9.63
CA ASP A 254 -37.27 -53.77 -8.31
C ASP A 254 -35.76 -53.53 -8.48
N THR A 255 -35.30 -52.33 -8.10
CA THR A 255 -33.89 -51.94 -8.21
C THR A 255 -33.10 -52.31 -6.95
N THR A 256 -33.64 -53.11 -6.03
CA THR A 256 -32.95 -53.48 -4.79
C THR A 256 -31.67 -54.23 -5.09
N GLY A 257 -30.58 -53.81 -4.44
CA GLY A 257 -29.24 -54.38 -4.60
C GLY A 257 -28.46 -53.88 -5.83
N MET A 258 -29.04 -53.02 -6.66
CA MET A 258 -28.34 -52.30 -7.72
C MET A 258 -27.41 -51.23 -7.11
N THR A 259 -26.16 -51.18 -7.57
CA THR A 259 -25.24 -50.07 -7.30
C THR A 259 -25.02 -49.25 -8.56
N VAL A 260 -24.90 -47.93 -8.39
CA VAL A 260 -24.62 -46.99 -9.48
C VAL A 260 -23.40 -46.18 -9.08
N THR A 261 -22.36 -46.21 -9.91
CA THR A 261 -21.08 -45.56 -9.64
C THR A 261 -20.72 -44.59 -10.76
N ALA A 262 -20.64 -43.31 -10.44
CA ALA A 262 -20.11 -42.29 -11.33
C ALA A 262 -18.59 -42.41 -11.40
N GLN A 263 -18.03 -42.25 -12.59
CA GLN A 263 -16.59 -42.26 -12.86
C GLN A 263 -16.17 -40.88 -13.36
N TYR A 264 -15.02 -40.40 -12.92
CA TYR A 264 -14.50 -39.08 -13.25
C TYR A 264 -13.20 -39.15 -14.05
N SER A 265 -12.84 -38.04 -14.69
CA SER A 265 -11.64 -37.92 -15.54
C SER A 265 -10.32 -38.07 -14.80
N ASP A 266 -10.29 -37.81 -13.50
CA ASP A 266 -9.13 -38.02 -12.63
C ASP A 266 -9.00 -39.47 -12.11
N GLY A 267 -9.90 -40.36 -12.55
CA GLY A 267 -9.95 -41.76 -12.14
C GLY A 267 -10.65 -42.00 -10.80
N THR A 268 -11.15 -40.95 -10.14
CA THR A 268 -11.98 -41.12 -8.95
C THR A 268 -13.36 -41.63 -9.31
N THR A 269 -14.03 -42.23 -8.33
CA THR A 269 -15.40 -42.73 -8.47
C THR A 269 -16.25 -42.35 -7.27
N VAL A 270 -17.55 -42.20 -7.50
CA VAL A 270 -18.55 -41.89 -6.45
C VAL A 270 -19.75 -42.80 -6.62
N THR A 271 -20.10 -43.53 -5.57
CA THR A 271 -21.35 -44.30 -5.53
C THR A 271 -22.53 -43.36 -5.31
N LEU A 272 -23.51 -43.42 -6.21
CA LEU A 272 -24.68 -42.58 -6.20
C LEU A 272 -25.79 -43.20 -5.35
N ALA A 273 -26.39 -42.38 -4.49
CA ALA A 273 -27.59 -42.74 -3.75
C ALA A 273 -28.83 -42.76 -4.65
N SER A 274 -29.84 -43.55 -4.26
CA SER A 274 -31.15 -43.55 -4.91
C SER A 274 -31.73 -42.13 -4.92
N GLY A 275 -32.08 -41.63 -6.11
CA GLY A 275 -32.58 -40.26 -6.32
C GLY A 275 -31.57 -39.30 -6.95
N GLN A 276 -30.28 -39.64 -7.00
CA GLN A 276 -29.27 -38.87 -7.74
C GLN A 276 -29.22 -39.23 -9.23
N TYR A 277 -29.74 -40.39 -9.61
CA TYR A 277 -29.83 -40.90 -10.97
C TYR A 277 -31.28 -41.19 -11.36
N THR A 278 -31.54 -41.33 -12.65
CA THR A 278 -32.85 -41.75 -13.18
C THR A 278 -32.78 -43.15 -13.77
N VAL A 279 -33.87 -43.91 -13.67
CA VAL A 279 -34.01 -45.26 -14.23
C VAL A 279 -35.21 -45.26 -15.17
N SER A 280 -35.03 -45.78 -16.39
CA SER A 280 -36.04 -45.73 -17.45
C SER A 280 -35.93 -46.94 -18.39
N GLY A 281 -36.89 -47.10 -19.31
CA GLY A 281 -36.83 -48.12 -20.37
C GLY A 281 -37.40 -49.50 -20.00
N PHE A 282 -37.71 -49.76 -18.73
CA PHE A 282 -38.36 -51.02 -18.34
C PHE A 282 -39.83 -51.07 -18.77
N ASP A 283 -40.16 -52.00 -19.67
CA ASP A 283 -41.52 -52.31 -20.11
C ASP A 283 -41.86 -53.77 -19.77
N SER A 284 -42.82 -53.97 -18.86
CA SER A 284 -43.28 -55.30 -18.43
C SER A 284 -44.57 -55.76 -19.11
N ALA A 285 -45.08 -55.06 -20.13
CA ALA A 285 -46.33 -55.43 -20.81
C ALA A 285 -46.22 -56.72 -21.64
N THR A 286 -45.01 -57.11 -22.03
CA THR A 286 -44.75 -58.30 -22.86
C THR A 286 -43.58 -59.09 -22.29
N ALA A 287 -43.54 -60.40 -22.49
CA ALA A 287 -42.39 -61.21 -22.08
C ALA A 287 -41.14 -60.93 -22.95
N GLY A 288 -40.01 -61.48 -22.53
CA GLY A 288 -38.71 -61.36 -23.17
C GLY A 288 -37.71 -60.51 -22.39
N GLU A 289 -36.51 -60.37 -22.94
CA GLU A 289 -35.46 -59.53 -22.37
C GLU A 289 -35.82 -58.05 -22.54
N LYS A 290 -35.71 -57.30 -21.44
CA LYS A 290 -35.98 -55.86 -21.36
C LYS A 290 -34.70 -55.15 -20.92
N GLN A 291 -34.33 -54.12 -21.67
CA GLN A 291 -33.22 -53.24 -21.31
C GLN A 291 -33.72 -52.13 -20.40
N VAL A 292 -32.99 -51.89 -19.31
CA VAL A 292 -33.24 -50.79 -18.38
C VAL A 292 -32.06 -49.83 -18.46
N THR A 293 -32.33 -48.56 -18.67
CA THR A 293 -31.33 -47.50 -18.79
C THR A 293 -31.28 -46.67 -17.52
N VAL A 294 -30.08 -46.53 -16.96
CA VAL A 294 -29.76 -45.62 -15.87
C VAL A 294 -29.03 -44.42 -16.43
N SER A 295 -29.41 -43.21 -16.00
CA SER A 295 -28.73 -41.98 -16.40
C SER A 295 -28.36 -41.10 -15.20
N TYR A 296 -27.20 -40.47 -15.30
CA TYR A 296 -26.69 -39.49 -14.34
C TYR A 296 -26.23 -38.23 -15.08
N THR A 297 -26.60 -37.05 -14.58
CA THR A 297 -26.19 -35.77 -15.15
C THR A 297 -25.56 -34.91 -14.08
N GLU A 298 -24.34 -34.46 -14.32
CA GLU A 298 -23.60 -33.56 -13.44
C GLU A 298 -22.93 -32.47 -14.29
N ASP A 299 -23.05 -31.21 -13.86
CA ASP A 299 -22.47 -30.04 -14.56
C ASP A 299 -22.75 -30.02 -16.08
N GLY A 300 -23.97 -30.42 -16.48
CA GLY A 300 -24.42 -30.45 -17.87
C GLY A 300 -23.95 -31.67 -18.69
N VAL A 301 -23.15 -32.57 -18.11
CA VAL A 301 -22.68 -33.80 -18.76
C VAL A 301 -23.57 -34.96 -18.32
N THR A 302 -24.20 -35.64 -19.29
CA THR A 302 -25.00 -36.85 -19.03
C THR A 302 -24.23 -38.11 -19.43
N LYS A 303 -24.22 -39.10 -18.54
CA LYS A 303 -23.73 -40.46 -18.81
C LYS A 303 -24.83 -41.47 -18.55
N THR A 304 -24.83 -42.53 -19.34
CA THR A 304 -25.82 -43.61 -19.26
C THR A 304 -25.14 -44.95 -19.22
N ALA A 305 -25.74 -45.88 -18.48
CA ALA A 305 -25.41 -47.29 -18.48
C ALA A 305 -26.70 -48.10 -18.51
N ALA A 306 -26.64 -49.36 -18.92
CA ALA A 306 -27.81 -50.19 -19.03
C ALA A 306 -27.55 -51.60 -18.53
N PHE A 307 -28.59 -52.23 -18.02
CA PHE A 307 -28.63 -53.64 -17.66
C PHE A 307 -29.86 -54.29 -18.28
N THR A 308 -29.90 -55.62 -18.27
CA THR A 308 -31.00 -56.40 -18.86
C THR A 308 -31.69 -57.24 -17.79
N VAL A 309 -33.02 -57.30 -17.87
CA VAL A 309 -33.87 -58.16 -17.03
C VAL A 309 -34.85 -58.93 -17.92
N THR A 310 -35.35 -60.06 -17.45
CA THR A 310 -36.23 -60.94 -18.22
C THR A 310 -37.65 -60.90 -17.68
N VAL A 311 -38.62 -60.57 -18.54
CA VAL A 311 -40.04 -60.73 -18.23
C VAL A 311 -40.48 -62.11 -18.73
N LYS A 312 -41.03 -62.94 -17.85
CA LYS A 312 -41.52 -64.28 -18.17
C LYS A 312 -42.96 -64.23 -18.64
N GLU A 313 -43.27 -65.05 -19.65
CA GLU A 313 -44.66 -65.31 -20.05
C GLU A 313 -45.45 -65.83 -18.86
N SER A 314 -46.70 -65.39 -18.74
CA SER A 314 -47.62 -66.00 -17.79
C SER A 314 -47.87 -67.43 -18.24
N SER A 315 -47.41 -68.43 -17.47
CA SER A 315 -47.75 -69.82 -17.72
C SER A 315 -49.23 -70.03 -17.37
N GLY A 316 -50.13 -69.61 -18.26
CA GLY A 316 -51.51 -70.04 -18.24
C GLY A 316 -51.52 -71.54 -18.47
N SER A 317 -51.72 -72.31 -17.41
CA SER A 317 -52.21 -73.68 -17.51
C SER A 317 -53.58 -73.60 -18.18
N SER A 318 -53.64 -73.85 -19.49
CA SER A 318 -54.89 -74.18 -20.16
C SER A 318 -55.30 -75.57 -19.67
N GLU A 319 -56.09 -75.63 -18.60
CA GLU A 319 -56.84 -76.85 -18.30
C GLU A 319 -57.90 -77.03 -19.39
N ASP A 320 -57.58 -77.96 -20.28
CA ASP A 320 -58.48 -78.65 -21.21
C ASP A 320 -59.63 -79.31 -20.44
N PRO A 321 -60.92 -78.94 -20.66
CA PRO A 321 -62.03 -79.66 -20.07
C PRO A 321 -62.30 -80.91 -20.92
N GLY A 322 -61.77 -82.03 -20.44
CA GLY A 322 -62.04 -83.35 -20.98
C GLY A 322 -63.54 -83.66 -21.05
N THR A 323 -63.89 -84.27 -22.18
CA THR A 323 -65.16 -84.91 -22.51
C THR A 323 -65.59 -85.98 -21.51
N SER A 324 -66.86 -85.97 -21.10
CA SER A 324 -67.59 -87.21 -20.77
C SER A 324 -69.07 -87.08 -21.17
N GLU A 325 -69.50 -88.00 -22.01
CA GLU A 325 -70.90 -88.31 -22.30
C GLU A 325 -71.39 -89.33 -21.25
N ASP A 326 -72.57 -89.12 -20.66
CA ASP A 326 -73.60 -90.17 -20.51
C ASP A 326 -74.97 -89.53 -20.13
N PRO A 327 -76.12 -89.99 -20.70
CA PRO A 327 -77.42 -89.37 -20.55
C PRO A 327 -78.29 -90.05 -19.48
N GLY A 328 -79.15 -89.28 -18.81
CA GLY A 328 -80.09 -89.85 -17.84
C GLY A 328 -81.15 -88.86 -17.39
N SER A 329 -82.37 -89.09 -17.88
CA SER A 329 -83.58 -88.28 -17.72
C SER A 329 -84.12 -88.19 -16.28
N SER A 330 -84.78 -87.07 -15.95
CA SER A 330 -86.21 -86.99 -15.55
C SER A 330 -86.56 -86.20 -14.27
N GLU A 331 -87.59 -85.35 -14.45
CA GLU A 331 -88.59 -84.78 -13.51
C GLU A 331 -88.20 -83.66 -12.51
N GLY A 332 -88.88 -82.50 -12.63
CA GLY A 332 -88.92 -81.42 -11.61
C GLY A 332 -90.09 -81.60 -10.63
N PRO A 333 -90.71 -80.53 -10.08
CA PRO A 333 -90.22 -79.22 -9.65
C PRO A 333 -90.51 -78.98 -8.13
N GLY A 334 -89.90 -77.97 -7.48
CA GLY A 334 -90.33 -77.62 -6.11
C GLY A 334 -89.48 -76.62 -5.32
N THR A 335 -89.91 -75.36 -5.35
CA THR A 335 -90.08 -74.38 -4.25
C THR A 335 -89.29 -74.48 -2.93
N GLY A 336 -88.78 -73.33 -2.47
CA GLY A 336 -88.50 -73.02 -1.04
C GLY A 336 -87.13 -72.36 -0.83
N SER A 337 -87.02 -71.02 -0.83
CA SER A 337 -87.20 -70.12 0.32
C SER A 337 -85.99 -70.02 1.27
N SER A 338 -85.53 -68.76 1.40
CA SER A 338 -85.00 -68.05 2.58
C SER A 338 -83.55 -68.19 3.06
N GLY A 339 -82.93 -67.01 3.27
CA GLY A 339 -81.77 -66.72 4.12
C GLY A 339 -80.58 -66.19 3.32
N SER A 340 -80.39 -64.88 3.06
CA SER A 340 -79.96 -63.82 4.02
C SER A 340 -78.65 -64.24 4.74
N GLU A 341 -77.51 -63.54 4.71
CA GLU A 341 -77.23 -62.11 4.63
C GLU A 341 -75.78 -61.83 4.15
N SER A 342 -75.60 -60.60 3.61
CA SER A 342 -74.50 -59.64 3.88
C SER A 342 -73.06 -59.99 3.46
N GLY A 343 -72.32 -59.16 2.73
CA GLY A 343 -72.50 -57.79 2.22
C GLY A 343 -71.48 -57.57 1.10
N GLY A 344 -71.85 -56.89 0.00
CA GLY A 344 -71.65 -55.44 -0.13
C GLY A 344 -70.15 -55.15 -0.42
N THR A 345 -69.64 -55.21 -1.65
CA THR A 345 -69.76 -54.20 -2.74
C THR A 345 -69.50 -52.78 -2.21
N GLU A 346 -68.74 -51.90 -2.83
CA GLU A 346 -68.17 -51.85 -4.17
C GLU A 346 -67.33 -50.56 -4.24
N SER A 347 -66.43 -50.51 -5.22
CA SER A 347 -66.18 -49.35 -6.09
C SER A 347 -65.97 -47.95 -5.51
N GLY A 348 -64.84 -47.40 -5.93
CA GLY A 348 -64.66 -45.96 -5.99
C GLY A 348 -63.47 -45.56 -6.86
N THR A 349 -63.68 -45.59 -8.18
CA THR A 349 -62.84 -44.93 -9.19
C THR A 349 -62.73 -43.42 -8.92
N GLY A 350 -61.57 -42.82 -9.18
CA GLY A 350 -61.43 -41.36 -9.13
C GLY A 350 -60.14 -40.85 -9.78
N SER A 351 -60.30 -40.27 -10.97
CA SER A 351 -59.32 -39.50 -11.74
C SER A 351 -59.22 -38.06 -11.23
N GLY A 352 -58.07 -37.39 -11.43
CA GLY A 352 -58.00 -35.92 -11.56
C GLY A 352 -56.90 -35.17 -10.80
N THR A 353 -55.80 -34.88 -11.51
CA THR A 353 -55.19 -33.55 -11.78
C THR A 353 -54.98 -32.46 -10.68
N GLU A 354 -53.71 -32.04 -10.61
CA GLU A 354 -53.10 -30.71 -10.32
C GLU A 354 -52.98 -30.10 -8.90
N ASN A 355 -51.71 -29.68 -8.65
CA ASN A 355 -51.22 -28.37 -8.19
C ASN A 355 -50.58 -28.22 -6.78
N ASN A 356 -49.28 -27.87 -6.82
CA ASN A 356 -48.54 -26.85 -6.07
C ASN A 356 -48.72 -26.68 -4.54
N ASN A 357 -47.64 -26.93 -3.77
CA ASN A 357 -46.74 -25.87 -3.24
C ASN A 357 -45.80 -26.38 -2.12
N ASN A 358 -44.52 -26.00 -2.26
CA ASN A 358 -43.57 -25.50 -1.27
C ASN A 358 -43.66 -25.97 0.20
N ALA A 359 -42.61 -26.65 0.69
CA ALA A 359 -42.20 -26.61 2.09
C ALA A 359 -40.66 -26.65 2.21
N GLN A 360 -40.15 -25.60 2.84
CA GLN A 360 -38.79 -25.37 3.27
C GLN A 360 -38.52 -26.11 4.60
N THR A 361 -37.43 -26.87 4.65
CA THR A 361 -36.64 -27.26 5.85
C THR A 361 -35.28 -27.73 5.30
N GLY A 362 -34.11 -27.19 5.64
CA GLY A 362 -33.70 -26.62 6.92
C GLY A 362 -33.35 -27.74 7.90
N ASP A 363 -32.26 -28.48 7.68
CA ASP A 363 -31.29 -28.81 8.74
C ASP A 363 -30.06 -29.59 8.22
N GLY A 364 -28.99 -29.45 9.00
CA GLY A 364 -27.59 -29.69 8.67
C GLY A 364 -27.19 -31.10 8.24
N MET A 365 -26.24 -31.14 7.31
CA MET A 365 -25.37 -32.30 7.13
C MET A 365 -23.93 -31.87 7.38
N THR A 366 -23.45 -32.23 8.56
CA THR A 366 -22.04 -32.22 8.94
C THR A 366 -21.28 -33.17 8.02
N VAL A 367 -20.43 -32.63 7.15
CA VAL A 367 -19.49 -33.42 6.34
C VAL A 367 -18.25 -33.70 7.20
N PRO A 368 -17.77 -34.94 7.33
CA PRO A 368 -16.57 -35.24 8.10
C PRO A 368 -15.34 -34.67 7.38
N ILE A 369 -14.59 -33.84 8.10
CA ILE A 369 -13.28 -33.33 7.70
C ILE A 369 -12.32 -34.51 7.66
N ILE A 370 -11.98 -34.99 6.46
CA ILE A 370 -10.82 -35.85 6.27
C ILE A 370 -9.60 -34.95 6.38
N LEU A 371 -8.92 -35.01 7.54
CA LEU A 371 -7.61 -34.40 7.75
C LEU A 371 -6.63 -35.00 6.74
N LEU A 372 -6.37 -34.29 5.64
CA LEU A 372 -5.21 -34.54 4.81
C LEU A 372 -4.01 -33.89 5.51
N SER A 373 -3.19 -34.73 6.14
CA SER A 373 -1.96 -34.37 6.81
C SER A 373 -0.99 -33.68 5.85
N LEU A 374 -0.96 -32.35 5.90
CA LEU A 374 0.06 -31.49 5.30
C LEU A 374 1.38 -31.72 6.05
N LEU A 375 2.32 -32.39 5.39
CA LEU A 375 3.71 -32.50 5.81
C LEU A 375 4.37 -31.13 5.63
N VAL A 376 4.38 -30.31 6.69
CA VAL A 376 5.17 -29.07 6.75
C VAL A 376 6.63 -29.45 6.94
N ALA A 377 7.42 -29.42 5.86
CA ALA A 377 8.87 -29.39 5.95
C ALA A 377 9.28 -27.97 6.40
N ALA A 378 9.43 -27.78 7.71
CA ALA A 378 9.95 -26.56 8.29
C ALA A 378 11.45 -26.42 8.03
N SER A 379 11.80 -25.23 7.56
CA SER A 379 13.11 -24.64 7.33
C SER A 379 14.13 -24.78 8.48
N ALA A 380 15.41 -25.00 8.13
CA ALA A 380 16.55 -24.64 8.98
C ALA A 380 17.66 -24.02 8.13
N GLY A 381 17.44 -22.78 7.67
CA GLY A 381 18.49 -21.91 7.16
C GLY A 381 19.02 -21.02 8.30
N ILE A 382 20.01 -21.50 9.04
CA ILE A 382 20.74 -20.71 10.04
C ILE A 382 21.76 -19.84 9.31
N ALA A 383 21.47 -18.54 9.18
CA ALA A 383 22.47 -17.54 8.81
C ALA A 383 23.05 -16.91 10.09
N VAL A 384 24.21 -17.40 10.54
CA VAL A 384 25.04 -16.72 11.54
C VAL A 384 26.06 -15.88 10.78
N VAL A 385 25.82 -14.57 10.72
CA VAL A 385 26.85 -13.57 10.40
C VAL A 385 27.29 -12.96 11.72
N LEU A 386 28.51 -13.28 12.15
CA LEU A 386 29.16 -12.61 13.28
C LEU A 386 30.49 -12.00 12.84
N GLY A 387 30.56 -10.70 13.02
CA GLY A 387 31.53 -9.75 12.48
C GLY A 387 32.98 -10.06 12.79
N LYS A 388 33.79 -9.92 11.75
CA LYS A 388 35.25 -9.92 11.76
C LYS A 388 35.74 -8.68 12.53
N LYS A 389 36.16 -8.88 13.78
CA LYS A 389 36.82 -7.86 14.61
C LYS A 389 38.22 -7.58 14.05
N ARG A 390 38.40 -6.43 13.39
CA ARG A 390 39.72 -5.89 13.04
C ARG A 390 40.48 -5.54 14.32
N ARG A 391 41.64 -6.17 14.53
CA ARG A 391 42.69 -5.71 15.43
C ARG A 391 43.30 -4.44 14.84
N LEU A 392 43.27 -3.34 15.59
CA LEU A 392 44.26 -2.26 15.42
C LEU A 392 45.58 -2.75 16.03
N GLY A 393 46.65 -2.57 15.27
CA GLY A 393 48.01 -2.41 15.78
C GLY A 393 48.33 -0.92 15.89
#